data_AF-A0A7H4N015-F1
#
_entry.id   AF-A0A7H4N015-F1
#
_cell.length_a   1.000
_cell.length_b   1.000
_cell.length_c   1.000
_cell.angle_alpha   90.00
_cell.angle_beta   90.00
_cell.angle_gamma   90.00
#
_symmetry.space_group_name_H-M   'P 1'
#
loop_
_entity.id
_entity.type
_entity.pdbx_description
1 polymer ?
#
loop_
_entity_poly.entity_id
_entity_poly.type
_entity_poly.pdbx_seq_one_letter_code
_entity_poly.pdbx_strand_id
1 'polypeptide(L)'
;MSQRKKRESRPRHKLKPLSVNNKEGVCPHHRSRYSASVQQFLDRQHGLYLDGAQQAAESEKRLTVWDPATGQAIASTADANAADVDRAVMSAWRAFVSRSWAGRTPADRERILLRFADLVEQHGEELAQLETP
;
A
#
# COMPACT_ATOMS: atom_id res chain seq x y z
N MET A 1 51.55 26.60 -4.73
CA MET A 1 50.27 26.60 -5.46
C MET A 1 49.66 25.21 -5.44
N SER A 2 48.46 25.16 -4.85
CA SER A 2 47.47 24.08 -4.70
C SER A 2 47.66 22.76 -5.48
N GLN A 3 47.91 21.66 -4.76
CA GLN A 3 47.64 20.31 -5.28
C GLN A 3 46.13 20.04 -5.24
N ARG A 4 45.51 19.92 -6.41
CA ARG A 4 44.13 19.46 -6.60
C ARG A 4 43.98 18.03 -6.05
N LYS A 5 43.33 17.88 -4.89
CA LYS A 5 42.79 16.60 -4.42
C LYS A 5 41.83 16.05 -5.48
N LYS A 6 42.19 14.94 -6.14
CA LYS A 6 41.27 14.09 -6.91
C LYS A 6 40.14 13.66 -5.98
N ARG A 7 38.91 14.09 -6.26
CA ARG A 7 37.71 13.55 -5.60
C ARG A 7 37.50 12.14 -6.12
N GLU A 8 37.77 11.18 -5.26
CA GLU A 8 37.54 9.76 -5.48
C GLU A 8 36.02 9.50 -5.52
N SER A 9 35.55 9.12 -6.70
CA SER A 9 34.15 8.78 -6.98
C SER A 9 33.80 7.44 -6.33
N ARG A 10 33.03 7.48 -5.23
CA ARG A 10 32.45 6.27 -4.60
C ARG A 10 31.53 5.53 -5.59
N PRO A 11 31.60 4.20 -5.69
CA PRO A 11 30.73 3.44 -6.57
C PRO A 11 29.29 3.45 -6.00
N ARG A 12 28.30 3.69 -6.86
CA ARG A 12 26.88 3.52 -6.52
C ARG A 12 26.64 2.04 -6.21
N HIS A 13 26.43 1.71 -4.93
CA HIS A 13 25.90 0.41 -4.55
C HIS A 13 24.53 0.23 -5.23
N LYS A 14 24.47 -0.69 -6.20
CA LYS A 14 23.20 -1.16 -6.75
C LYS A 14 22.38 -1.74 -5.59
N LEU A 15 21.22 -1.14 -5.33
CA LEU A 15 20.21 -1.72 -4.44
C LEU A 15 19.87 -3.11 -4.97
N LYS A 16 20.23 -4.14 -4.21
CA LYS A 16 19.75 -5.50 -4.46
C LYS A 16 18.25 -5.51 -4.16
N PRO A 17 17.42 -6.18 -4.98
CA PRO A 17 16.04 -6.40 -4.62
C PRO A 17 16.01 -7.22 -3.32
N LEU A 18 15.28 -6.72 -2.32
CA LEU A 18 15.09 -7.40 -1.04
C LEU A 18 14.22 -8.64 -1.29
N SER A 19 14.88 -9.79 -1.48
CA SER A 19 14.21 -11.08 -1.45
C SER A 19 13.94 -11.41 0.01
N VAL A 20 12.77 -11.00 0.52
CA VAL A 20 12.30 -11.41 1.85
C VAL A 20 11.72 -12.81 1.71
N ASN A 21 12.56 -13.82 1.96
CA ASN A 21 12.09 -15.19 2.18
C ASN A 21 11.39 -15.25 3.54
N ASN A 22 10.08 -15.05 3.56
CA ASN A 22 9.25 -15.34 4.73
C ASN A 22 8.56 -16.69 4.52
N LYS A 23 9.30 -17.78 4.79
CA LYS A 23 8.78 -19.15 4.76
C LYS A 23 8.97 -19.83 6.11
N GLU A 24 8.40 -19.28 7.17
CA GLU A 24 8.16 -20.05 8.39
C GLU A 24 6.75 -19.73 8.90
N GLY A 25 5.85 -20.72 8.87
CA GLY A 25 4.56 -20.62 9.56
C GLY A 25 3.29 -21.17 8.88
N VAL A 26 3.34 -21.91 7.76
CA VAL A 26 2.10 -22.45 7.16
C VAL A 26 1.86 -23.89 7.60
N CYS A 27 0.90 -24.09 8.51
CA CYS A 27 0.39 -25.41 8.92
C CYS A 27 -0.37 -26.08 7.74
N PRO A 28 -0.28 -27.41 7.51
CA PRO A 28 -0.54 -27.99 6.19
C PRO A 28 -2.02 -28.32 5.86
N HIS A 29 -3.00 -27.98 6.70
CA HIS A 29 -4.37 -28.52 6.57
C HIS A 29 -5.51 -27.51 6.79
N HIS A 30 -5.34 -26.24 6.45
CA HIS A 30 -6.44 -25.27 6.43
C HIS A 30 -6.83 -24.98 4.97
N ARG A 31 -8.02 -25.43 4.54
CA ARG A 31 -8.63 -24.94 3.29
C ARG A 31 -8.84 -23.44 3.47
N SER A 32 -8.07 -22.61 2.75
CA SER A 32 -8.21 -21.15 2.83
C SER A 32 -9.70 -20.78 2.79
N ARG A 33 -10.15 -20.11 3.85
CA ARG A 33 -11.53 -19.62 3.98
C ARG A 33 -11.82 -18.52 2.96
N TYR A 34 -10.77 -17.96 2.38
CA TYR A 34 -10.82 -16.87 1.44
C TYR A 34 -10.86 -17.36 0.00
N SER A 35 -11.50 -16.59 -0.87
CA SER A 35 -11.39 -16.78 -2.31
C SER A 35 -9.93 -16.62 -2.78
N ALA A 36 -9.62 -17.10 -3.98
CA ALA A 36 -8.27 -16.99 -4.53
C ALA A 36 -7.80 -15.53 -4.70
N SER A 37 -8.72 -14.61 -5.06
CA SER A 37 -8.42 -13.18 -5.20
C SER A 37 -8.17 -12.52 -3.85
N VAL A 38 -8.95 -12.87 -2.82
CA VAL A 38 -8.73 -12.40 -1.45
C VAL A 38 -7.42 -12.94 -0.90
N GLN A 39 -7.11 -14.22 -1.12
CA GLN A 39 -5.81 -14.78 -0.73
C GLN A 39 -4.65 -14.03 -1.40
N GLN A 40 -4.75 -13.77 -2.71
CA GLN A 40 -3.75 -12.98 -3.43
C GLN A 40 -3.62 -11.55 -2.88
N PHE A 41 -4.72 -10.94 -2.45
CA PHE A 41 -4.71 -9.63 -1.82
C PHE A 41 -4.01 -9.65 -0.47
N LEU A 42 -4.23 -10.66 0.37
CA LEU A 42 -3.61 -10.80 1.69
C LEU A 42 -2.11 -11.11 1.60
N ASP A 43 -1.70 -11.88 0.59
CA ASP A 43 -0.31 -12.27 0.38
C ASP A 43 0.57 -11.10 -0.12
N ARG A 44 -0.03 -9.98 -0.56
CA ARG A 44 0.72 -8.84 -1.10
C ARG A 44 1.41 -8.06 0.02
N GLN A 45 2.52 -7.40 -0.32
CA GLN A 45 3.12 -6.45 0.60
C GLN A 45 2.29 -5.16 0.64
N HIS A 46 1.51 -4.97 1.70
CA HIS A 46 0.69 -3.77 1.86
C HIS A 46 1.54 -2.56 2.27
N GLY A 47 1.34 -1.44 1.57
CA GLY A 47 1.98 -0.16 1.84
C GLY A 47 0.97 0.97 1.93
N LEU A 48 1.45 2.21 1.76
CA LEU A 48 0.61 3.40 1.73
C LEU A 48 0.07 3.63 0.33
N TYR A 49 -1.09 4.27 0.18
CA TYR A 49 -1.62 4.64 -1.13
C TYR A 49 -1.54 6.16 -1.32
N LEU A 50 -0.48 6.61 -1.99
CA LEU A 50 -0.12 8.04 -2.16
C LEU A 50 0.10 8.36 -3.64
N ASP A 51 -0.31 9.55 -4.09
CA ASP A 51 -0.23 9.98 -5.49
C ASP A 51 -0.87 8.99 -6.50
N GLY A 52 -1.92 8.27 -6.07
CA GLY A 52 -2.65 7.31 -6.91
C GLY A 52 -1.98 5.94 -7.08
N ALA A 53 -0.96 5.61 -6.27
CA ALA A 53 -0.27 4.33 -6.33
C ALA A 53 0.08 3.78 -4.93
N GLN A 54 0.28 2.46 -4.86
CA GLN A 54 0.89 1.83 -3.68
C GLN A 54 2.36 2.24 -3.59
N GLN A 55 2.78 2.71 -2.42
CA GLN A 55 4.13 3.17 -2.13
C GLN A 55 4.61 2.63 -0.79
N ALA A 56 5.94 2.46 -0.68
CA ALA A 56 6.56 2.18 0.61
C ALA A 56 6.41 3.38 1.56
N ALA A 57 6.22 3.07 2.84
CA ALA A 57 6.39 4.04 3.91
C ALA A 57 7.88 4.40 4.05
N GLU A 58 8.16 5.60 4.53
CA GLU A 58 9.48 5.97 5.03
C GLU A 58 9.80 5.24 6.34
N SER A 59 8.76 4.97 7.15
CA SER A 59 8.87 4.08 8.29
C SER A 59 9.22 2.66 7.87
N GLU A 60 10.24 2.08 8.49
CA GLU A 60 10.58 0.65 8.34
C GLU A 60 9.68 -0.26 9.21
N LYS A 61 8.88 0.33 10.10
CA LYS A 61 7.97 -0.41 10.99
C LYS A 61 6.77 -0.93 10.22
N ARG A 62 6.23 -2.05 10.72
CA ARG A 62 5.04 -2.69 10.16
C ARG A 62 4.11 -3.14 11.27
N LEU A 63 2.82 -3.11 10.97
CA LEU A 63 1.76 -3.65 11.81
C LEU A 63 1.36 -5.01 11.27
N THR A 64 1.26 -6.00 12.15
CA THR A 64 0.68 -7.30 11.81
C THR A 64 -0.83 -7.19 11.91
N VAL A 65 -1.53 -7.69 10.89
CA VAL A 65 -2.98 -7.81 10.87
C VAL A 65 -3.33 -9.23 11.32
N TRP A 66 -4.17 -9.32 12.35
CA TRP A 66 -4.56 -10.57 12.97
C TRP A 66 -6.02 -10.89 12.65
N ASP A 67 -6.30 -12.15 12.36
CA ASP A 67 -7.65 -12.69 12.34
C ASP A 67 -8.15 -12.81 13.80
N PRO A 68 -9.22 -12.10 14.19
CA PRO A 68 -9.74 -12.12 15.56
C PRO A 68 -10.41 -13.44 15.95
N ALA A 69 -10.91 -14.22 14.98
CA ALA A 69 -11.55 -15.51 15.22
C ALA A 69 -10.54 -16.64 15.47
N THR A 70 -9.34 -16.55 14.88
CA THR A 70 -8.30 -17.59 15.01
C THR A 70 -7.05 -17.16 15.77
N GLY A 71 -6.82 -15.85 15.89
CA GLY A 71 -5.59 -15.29 16.43
C GLY A 71 -4.38 -15.42 15.49
N GLN A 72 -4.57 -15.84 14.24
CA GLN A 72 -3.48 -16.01 13.28
C GLN A 72 -3.16 -14.71 12.55
N ALA A 73 -1.88 -14.52 12.19
CA ALA A 73 -1.47 -13.40 11.35
C ALA A 73 -1.92 -13.67 9.90
N ILE A 74 -2.69 -12.74 9.33
CA ILE A 74 -3.25 -12.87 7.97
C ILE A 74 -2.60 -11.91 6.98
N ALA A 75 -2.04 -10.79 7.44
CA ALA A 75 -1.33 -9.84 6.61
C ALA A 75 -0.38 -8.97 7.44
N SER A 76 0.38 -8.10 6.77
CA SER A 76 1.14 -7.04 7.41
C SER A 76 1.03 -5.76 6.59
N THR A 77 0.87 -4.63 7.25
CA THR A 77 0.79 -3.29 6.63
C THR A 77 1.88 -2.36 7.16
N ALA A 78 2.18 -1.29 6.42
CA ALA A 78 3.15 -0.30 6.86
C ALA A 78 2.65 0.48 8.08
N ASP A 79 3.53 0.71 9.06
CA ASP A 79 3.26 1.53 10.24
C ASP A 79 3.73 2.96 9.97
N ALA A 80 2.83 3.79 9.42
CA ALA A 80 3.15 5.13 8.95
C ALA A 80 3.64 6.06 10.07
N ASN A 81 4.71 6.82 9.81
CA ASN A 81 5.21 7.83 10.74
C ASN A 81 4.76 9.25 10.35
N ALA A 82 5.23 10.26 11.09
CA ALA A 82 4.87 11.66 10.81
C ALA A 82 5.28 12.12 9.40
N ALA A 83 6.45 11.69 8.89
CA ALA A 83 6.90 12.06 7.55
C ALA A 83 6.01 11.43 6.46
N ASP A 84 5.54 10.20 6.67
CA ASP A 84 4.56 9.56 5.79
C ASP A 84 3.22 10.32 5.76
N VAL A 85 2.77 10.81 6.91
CA VAL A 85 1.58 11.66 7.01
C VAL A 85 1.79 12.97 6.25
N ASP A 86 2.94 13.63 6.41
CA ASP A 86 3.28 14.85 5.68
C ASP A 86 3.26 14.63 4.16
N ARG A 87 3.82 13.51 3.69
CA ARG A 87 3.76 13.11 2.27
C ARG A 87 2.32 12.93 1.80
N ALA A 88 1.47 12.30 2.60
CA ALA A 88 0.06 12.09 2.29
C ALA A 88 -0.71 13.41 2.18
N VAL A 89 -0.51 14.30 3.15
CA VAL A 89 -1.12 15.64 3.17
C VAL A 89 -0.66 16.44 1.94
N MET A 90 0.62 16.40 1.61
CA MET A 90 1.15 17.10 0.44
C MET A 90 0.62 16.52 -0.88
N SER A 91 0.42 15.20 -0.97
CA SER A 91 -0.25 14.56 -2.11
C SER A 91 -1.70 15.07 -2.26
N ALA A 92 -2.48 15.06 -1.17
CA ALA A 92 -3.84 15.56 -1.18
C ALA A 92 -3.92 17.05 -1.53
N TRP A 93 -3.01 17.86 -0.97
CA TRP A 93 -2.90 19.29 -1.26
C TRP A 93 -2.62 19.57 -2.74
N ARG A 94 -1.68 18.84 -3.36
CA ARG A 94 -1.40 18.96 -4.80
C ARG A 94 -2.63 18.61 -5.64
N ALA A 95 -3.36 17.55 -5.28
CA ALA A 95 -4.60 17.19 -5.97
C ALA A 95 -5.67 18.29 -5.85
N PHE A 96 -5.78 18.94 -4.68
CA PHE A 96 -6.70 20.04 -4.46
C PHE A 96 -6.33 21.30 -5.27
N VAL A 97 -5.07 21.77 -5.16
CA VAL A 97 -4.59 22.99 -5.81
C VAL A 97 -4.52 22.86 -7.34
N SER A 98 -4.18 21.67 -7.85
CA SER A 98 -4.22 21.39 -9.30
C SER A 98 -5.64 21.40 -9.88
N ARG A 99 -6.68 21.46 -9.04
CA ARG A 99 -8.10 21.45 -9.43
C ARG A 99 -8.51 20.18 -10.19
N SER A 100 -7.68 19.13 -10.18
CA SER A 100 -7.96 17.84 -10.85
C SER A 100 -9.22 17.15 -10.34
N TRP A 101 -9.53 17.31 -9.05
CA TRP A 101 -10.81 16.96 -8.43
C TRP A 101 -11.65 18.20 -8.10
N ALA A 102 -11.07 19.19 -7.41
CA ALA A 102 -11.80 20.36 -6.90
C ALA A 102 -12.36 21.29 -8.00
N GLY A 103 -11.83 21.22 -9.22
CA GLY A 103 -12.31 21.97 -10.38
C GLY A 103 -13.37 21.24 -11.22
N ARG A 104 -13.69 19.98 -10.90
CA ARG A 104 -14.68 19.21 -11.66
C ARG A 104 -16.10 19.72 -11.43
N THR A 105 -16.93 19.64 -12.47
CA THR A 105 -18.36 19.93 -12.38
C THR A 105 -19.07 18.92 -11.46
N PRO A 106 -20.25 19.25 -10.91
CA PRO A 106 -21.05 18.29 -10.15
C PRO A 106 -21.31 16.99 -10.93
N ALA A 107 -21.68 17.08 -12.21
CA ALA A 107 -21.95 15.94 -13.07
C ALA A 107 -20.70 15.06 -13.31
N ASP A 108 -19.52 15.66 -13.47
CA ASP A 108 -18.27 14.88 -13.60
C ASP A 108 -17.95 14.08 -12.33
N ARG A 109 -18.21 14.68 -11.15
CA ARG A 109 -17.99 14.01 -9.86
C ARG A 109 -19.01 12.89 -9.67
N GLU A 110 -20.27 13.14 -9.97
CA GLU A 110 -21.34 12.13 -9.95
C GLU A 110 -20.93 10.91 -10.78
N ARG A 111 -20.52 11.10 -12.04
CA ARG A 111 -20.11 10.00 -12.92
C ARG A 111 -18.95 9.17 -12.34
N ILE A 112 -17.99 9.82 -11.69
CA ILE A 112 -16.86 9.12 -11.06
C ILE A 112 -17.32 8.34 -9.83
N LEU A 113 -18.17 8.93 -8.99
CA LEU A 113 -18.66 8.30 -7.77
C LEU A 113 -19.60 7.13 -8.08
N LEU A 114 -20.45 7.25 -9.09
CA LEU A 114 -21.29 6.13 -9.57
C LEU A 114 -20.42 4.98 -10.10
N ARG A 115 -19.39 5.27 -10.90
CA ARG A 115 -18.46 4.23 -11.35
C ARG A 115 -17.70 3.58 -10.17
N PHE A 116 -17.37 4.35 -9.14
CA PHE A 116 -16.78 3.79 -7.93
C PHE A 116 -17.77 2.86 -7.21
N ALA A 117 -19.05 3.24 -7.09
CA ALA A 117 -20.09 2.38 -6.52
C ALA A 117 -20.24 1.07 -7.32
N ASP A 118 -20.31 1.14 -8.66
CA ASP A 118 -20.38 -0.05 -9.52
C ASP A 118 -19.21 -1.01 -9.27
N LEU A 119 -17.99 -0.47 -9.10
CA LEU A 119 -16.80 -1.25 -8.81
C LEU A 119 -16.84 -1.87 -7.42
N VAL A 120 -17.33 -1.15 -6.42
CA VAL A 120 -17.51 -1.69 -5.06
C VAL A 120 -18.53 -2.84 -5.08
N GLU A 121 -19.65 -2.68 -5.76
CA GLU A 121 -20.66 -3.73 -5.92
C GLU A 121 -20.11 -4.95 -6.66
N GLN A 122 -19.37 -4.72 -7.75
CA GLN A 122 -18.72 -5.78 -8.52
C GLN A 122 -17.75 -6.62 -7.67
N HIS A 123 -17.06 -6.00 -6.71
CA HIS A 123 -16.10 -6.67 -5.82
C HIS A 123 -16.68 -6.96 -4.42
N GLY A 124 -18.00 -6.88 -4.25
CA GLY A 124 -18.66 -6.93 -2.94
C GLY A 124 -18.36 -8.20 -2.13
N GLU A 125 -18.32 -9.37 -2.78
CA GLU A 125 -18.00 -10.64 -2.12
C GLU A 125 -16.57 -10.68 -1.58
N GLU A 126 -15.60 -10.17 -2.35
CA GLU A 126 -14.20 -10.08 -1.92
C GLU A 126 -14.03 -9.09 -0.78
N LEU A 127 -14.70 -7.94 -0.85
CA LEU A 127 -14.70 -6.93 0.19
C LEU A 127 -15.36 -7.44 1.47
N ALA A 128 -16.46 -8.18 1.37
CA ALA A 128 -17.14 -8.77 2.53
C ALA A 128 -16.24 -9.76 3.30
N GLN A 129 -15.47 -10.58 2.57
CA GLN A 129 -14.50 -11.49 3.18
C GLN A 129 -13.33 -10.77 3.87
N LEU A 130 -12.96 -9.58 3.40
CA LEU A 130 -11.90 -8.76 4.01
C LEU A 130 -12.37 -7.96 5.23
N GLU A 131 -13.62 -7.52 5.26
CA GLU A 131 -14.22 -6.76 6.37
C GLU A 131 -14.65 -7.65 7.54
N THR A 132 -14.95 -8.93 7.27
CA THR A 132 -15.26 -9.94 8.29
C THR A 132 -14.16 -11.00 8.35
N PRO A 133 -12.92 -10.63 8.75
CA PRO A 133 -11.78 -11.53 8.77
C PRO A 133 -11.91 -12.64 9.82
#